data_AF-A0AAN0JLH1-F1
#
_entry.id   AF-A0AAN0JLH1-F1
#
_cell.length_a   1.000
_cell.length_b   1.000
_cell.length_c   1.000
_cell.angle_alpha   90.00
_cell.angle_beta   90.00
_cell.angle_gamma   90.00
#
_symmetry.space_group_name_H-M   'P 1'
#
loop_
_entity.id
_entity.type
_entity.pdbx_description
1 polymer ?
#
loop_
_entity_poly.entity_id
_entity_poly.type
_entity_poly.pdbx_seq_one_letter_code
_entity_poly.pdbx_strand_id
1 'polypeptide(L)'
;MERGRNWYSHKPEGITETVEVKILDIMIQCDRMVEHCKPDIVVVMKREKRCMIVDVAVPGNTRVEGKEDEKVEKYQELRQEIVKLWGMKKVEVIAIVVGVLEAVSYRINDWLKRLDINIKVEHIQKTVLLGSAQILRRHLNM
;
A
#
# COMPACT_ATOMS: atom_id res chain seq x y z
N MET A 1 -7.82 3.82 -21.08
CA MET A 1 -6.45 3.54 -20.65
C MET A 1 -5.89 2.41 -21.48
N GLU A 2 -4.86 2.67 -22.29
CA GLU A 2 -4.13 1.59 -22.97
C GLU A 2 -3.33 0.82 -21.92
N ARG A 3 -3.73 -0.42 -21.66
CA ARG A 3 -2.94 -1.32 -20.81
C ARG A 3 -1.82 -1.88 -21.66
N GLY A 4 -0.58 -1.60 -21.29
CA GLY A 4 0.59 -2.22 -21.92
C GLY A 4 0.46 -3.74 -21.91
N ARG A 5 0.98 -4.41 -22.94
CA ARG A 5 0.86 -5.87 -23.13
C ARG A 5 1.37 -6.67 -21.91
N ASN A 6 2.29 -6.08 -21.15
CA ASN A 6 2.87 -6.65 -19.94
C ASN A 6 2.51 -5.81 -18.71
N TRP A 7 2.12 -6.46 -17.62
CA TRP A 7 1.74 -5.77 -16.37
C TRP A 7 2.87 -4.86 -15.81
N TYR A 8 4.13 -5.25 -15.99
CA TYR A 8 5.30 -4.48 -15.52
C TYR A 8 5.65 -3.26 -16.39
N SER A 9 5.03 -3.13 -17.57
CA SER A 9 5.18 -1.94 -18.43
C SER A 9 4.13 -0.86 -18.14
N HIS A 10 3.13 -1.20 -17.33
CA HIS A 10 2.08 -0.27 -16.96
C HIS A 10 2.62 0.76 -15.96
N LYS A 11 2.51 2.03 -16.33
CA LYS A 11 2.74 3.16 -15.42
C LYS A 11 1.38 3.72 -15.00
N PRO A 12 0.95 3.55 -13.74
CA PRO A 12 -0.28 4.16 -13.27
C PRO A 12 -0.14 5.68 -13.24
N GLU A 13 -1.25 6.38 -13.44
CA GLU A 13 -1.31 7.83 -13.23
C GLU A 13 -1.25 8.13 -11.73
N GLY A 14 -0.57 9.20 -11.33
CA GLY A 14 -0.45 9.58 -9.91
C GLY A 14 -1.78 9.93 -9.25
N ILE A 15 -2.80 10.28 -10.03
CA ILE A 15 -4.17 10.48 -9.57
C ILE A 15 -5.10 9.79 -10.56
N THR A 16 -5.95 8.90 -10.08
CA THR A 16 -7.04 8.32 -10.86
C THR A 16 -8.34 8.53 -10.10
N GLU A 17 -9.36 9.10 -10.75
CA GLU A 17 -10.61 9.49 -10.09
C GLU A 17 -11.83 9.07 -10.91
N THR A 18 -12.79 8.44 -10.24
CA THR A 18 -14.14 8.17 -10.72
C THR A 18 -15.15 8.94 -9.88
N VAL A 19 -16.44 8.80 -10.16
CA VAL A 19 -17.51 9.40 -9.35
C VAL A 19 -17.50 8.86 -7.91
N GLU A 20 -17.08 7.61 -7.71
CA GLU A 20 -17.19 6.90 -6.43
C GLU A 20 -15.85 6.80 -5.69
N VAL A 21 -14.73 6.69 -6.42
CA VAL A 21 -13.41 6.39 -5.88
C VAL A 21 -12.37 7.37 -6.39
N LYS A 22 -11.41 7.74 -5.53
CA LYS A 22 -10.19 8.46 -5.91
C LYS A 22 -8.98 7.69 -5.40
N ILE A 23 -8.01 7.44 -6.27
CA ILE A 23 -6.75 6.76 -5.96
C ILE A 23 -5.62 7.78 -6.18
N LEU A 24 -4.72 7.88 -5.21
CA LEU A 24 -3.61 8.82 -5.19
C LEU A 24 -2.30 8.06 -4.95
N ASP A 25 -1.32 8.26 -5.82
CA ASP A 25 0.09 7.89 -5.67
C ASP A 25 0.92 9.19 -5.74
N ILE A 26 0.63 10.10 -4.81
CA ILE A 26 1.28 11.40 -4.68
C ILE A 26 1.46 11.74 -3.20
N MET A 27 2.34 12.71 -2.94
CA MET A 27 2.47 13.30 -1.61
C MET A 27 1.19 14.06 -1.23
N ILE A 28 0.65 13.76 -0.06
CA ILE A 28 -0.50 14.45 0.51
C ILE A 28 -0.04 15.78 1.10
N GLN A 29 -0.69 16.87 0.69
CA GLN A 29 -0.48 18.17 1.29
C GLN A 29 -1.25 18.25 2.62
N CYS A 30 -0.56 18.66 3.68
CA CYS A 30 -1.12 18.80 5.03
C CYS A 30 -0.98 20.24 5.52
N ASP A 31 -1.88 20.68 6.39
CA ASP A 31 -1.85 22.05 6.95
C ASP A 31 -0.67 22.23 7.91
N ARG A 32 -0.31 21.17 8.64
CA ARG A 32 0.90 21.12 9.47
C ARG A 32 1.97 20.25 8.82
N MET A 33 3.20 20.43 9.28
CA MET A 33 4.30 19.54 8.93
C MET A 33 4.00 18.13 9.44
N VAL A 34 3.90 17.18 8.51
CA VAL A 34 3.83 15.75 8.78
C VAL A 34 5.05 15.11 8.15
N GLU A 35 5.86 14.42 8.95
CA GLU A 35 7.11 13.79 8.50
C GLU A 35 6.86 12.77 7.38
N HIS A 36 5.73 12.07 7.45
CA HIS A 36 5.38 10.98 6.56
C HIS A 36 4.06 11.24 5.84
N CYS A 37 4.14 12.01 4.75
CA CYS A 37 2.99 12.45 3.95
C CYS A 37 2.89 11.80 2.56
N LYS A 38 3.81 10.88 2.21
CA LYS A 38 3.81 10.14 0.94
C LYS A 38 3.75 8.63 1.19
N PRO A 39 2.57 8.04 1.40
CA PRO A 39 2.38 6.60 1.36
C PRO A 39 2.50 6.07 -0.08
N ASP A 40 2.56 4.76 -0.25
CA ASP A 40 2.54 4.15 -1.58
C ASP A 40 1.23 4.44 -2.32
N ILE A 41 0.08 4.31 -1.65
CA ILE A 41 -1.23 4.58 -2.24
C ILE A 41 -2.20 5.15 -1.19
N VAL A 42 -3.02 6.13 -1.57
CA VAL A 42 -4.23 6.54 -0.82
C VAL A 42 -5.47 6.27 -1.64
N VAL A 43 -6.45 5.58 -1.05
CA VAL A 43 -7.74 5.27 -1.68
C VAL A 43 -8.86 5.96 -0.91
N VAL A 44 -9.65 6.78 -1.61
CA VAL A 44 -10.77 7.54 -1.05
C VAL A 44 -12.08 7.02 -1.65
N MET A 45 -12.92 6.44 -0.80
CA MET A 45 -14.29 6.06 -1.09
C MET A 45 -15.22 7.24 -0.77
N LYS A 46 -15.63 7.98 -1.80
CA LYS A 46 -16.29 9.29 -1.66
C LYS A 46 -17.65 9.21 -0.98
N ARG A 47 -18.46 8.20 -1.33
CA ARG A 47 -19.81 8.03 -0.77
C ARG A 47 -19.79 7.71 0.72
N GLU A 48 -18.91 6.78 1.11
CA GLU A 48 -18.76 6.34 2.49
C GLU A 48 -18.00 7.35 3.36
N LYS A 49 -17.32 8.32 2.73
CA LYS A 49 -16.29 9.15 3.36
C LYS A 49 -15.25 8.29 4.11
N ARG A 50 -14.84 7.20 3.47
CA ARG A 50 -13.84 6.25 3.97
C ARG A 50 -12.55 6.42 3.18
N CYS A 51 -11.42 6.45 3.87
CA CYS A 51 -10.11 6.57 3.25
C CYS A 51 -9.18 5.48 3.77
N MET A 52 -8.32 4.96 2.90
CA MET A 52 -7.32 3.96 3.21
C MET A 52 -5.95 4.49 2.80
N ILE A 53 -5.03 4.55 3.74
CA ILE A 53 -3.61 4.81 3.51
C ILE A 53 -2.96 3.44 3.40
N VAL A 54 -2.44 3.10 2.23
CA VAL A 54 -1.88 1.78 1.93
C VAL A 54 -0.38 1.90 1.72
N ASP A 55 0.37 1.05 2.41
CA ASP A 55 1.82 1.04 2.33
C ASP A 55 2.32 -0.41 2.31
N VAL A 56 3.19 -0.73 1.36
CA VAL A 56 3.65 -2.09 1.07
C VAL A 56 5.13 -2.21 1.46
N ALA A 57 5.56 -3.34 2.01
CA ALA A 57 6.98 -3.64 2.16
C ALA A 57 7.34 -5.10 2.00
N VAL A 58 8.59 -5.30 1.61
CA VAL A 58 9.22 -6.61 1.49
C VAL A 58 10.48 -6.70 2.36
N PRO A 59 10.35 -6.89 3.69
CA PRO A 59 11.50 -7.01 4.58
C PRO A 59 12.08 -8.44 4.57
N GLY A 60 13.20 -8.66 5.26
CA GLY A 60 13.61 -10.01 5.63
C GLY A 60 12.57 -10.66 6.57
N ASN A 61 12.38 -11.97 6.49
CA ASN A 61 11.28 -12.68 7.17
C ASN A 61 11.17 -12.40 8.67
N THR A 62 12.29 -12.28 9.38
CA THR A 62 12.31 -12.03 10.83
C THR A 62 11.84 -10.63 11.23
N ARG A 63 11.68 -9.73 10.26
CA ARG A 63 11.28 -8.33 10.48
C ARG A 63 9.85 -8.03 10.04
N VAL A 64 9.08 -9.01 9.60
CA VAL A 64 7.73 -8.80 9.04
C VAL A 64 6.82 -8.07 10.03
N GLU A 65 6.69 -8.58 11.25
CA GLU A 65 5.81 -7.97 12.27
C GLU A 65 6.28 -6.58 12.69
N GLY A 66 7.58 -6.42 13.01
CA GLY A 66 8.12 -5.12 13.39
C GLY A 66 7.97 -4.07 12.29
N LYS A 67 8.09 -4.48 11.00
CA LYS A 67 7.91 -3.56 9.88
C LYS A 67 6.45 -3.19 9.64
N GLU A 68 5.53 -4.10 9.95
CA GLU A 68 4.10 -3.84 9.92
C GLU A 68 3.69 -2.81 10.98
N ASP A 69 4.14 -3.00 12.23
CA ASP A 69 3.87 -2.06 13.32
C ASP A 69 4.48 -0.68 13.05
N GLU A 70 5.73 -0.63 12.59
CA GLU A 70 6.41 0.61 12.20
C GLU A 70 5.58 1.39 11.18
N LYS A 71 5.08 0.74 10.11
CA LYS A 71 4.25 1.40 9.09
C LYS A 71 2.92 1.91 9.65
N VAL A 72 2.26 1.14 10.50
CA VAL A 72 1.00 1.57 11.11
C VAL A 72 1.20 2.80 11.98
N GLU A 73 2.26 2.82 12.79
CA GLU A 73 2.61 3.96 13.65
C GLU A 73 2.99 5.20 12.82
N LYS A 74 3.85 5.00 11.82
CA LYS A 74 4.37 6.04 10.92
C LYS A 74 3.30 6.94 10.31
N TYR A 75 2.14 6.39 9.94
CA TYR A 75 1.07 7.13 9.26
C TYR A 75 -0.06 7.61 10.16
N GLN A 76 0.05 7.52 11.49
CA GLN A 76 -1.01 7.99 12.39
C GLN A 76 -1.24 9.51 12.29
N GLU A 77 -0.19 10.31 12.10
CA GLU A 77 -0.34 11.75 11.93
C GLU A 77 -1.03 12.10 10.61
N LEU A 78 -0.60 11.49 9.51
CA LEU A 78 -1.22 11.66 8.19
C LEU A 78 -2.71 11.26 8.22
N ARG A 79 -3.02 10.15 8.91
CA ARG A 79 -4.39 9.70 9.13
C ARG A 79 -5.24 10.80 9.79
N GLN A 80 -4.73 11.44 10.84
CA GLN A 80 -5.44 12.53 11.52
C GLN A 80 -5.60 13.77 10.63
N GLU A 81 -4.58 14.12 9.85
CA GLU A 81 -4.67 15.22 8.89
C GLU A 81 -5.74 14.95 7.84
N ILE A 82 -5.78 13.76 7.24
CA ILE A 82 -6.78 13.39 6.24
C ILE A 82 -8.20 13.44 6.82
N VAL A 83 -8.41 13.00 8.08
CA VAL A 83 -9.71 13.12 8.76
C VAL A 83 -10.16 14.58 8.78
N LYS A 84 -9.28 15.50 9.19
CA LYS A 84 -9.59 16.92 9.35
C LYS A 84 -9.76 17.63 8.00
N LEU A 85 -8.76 17.52 7.13
CA LEU A 85 -8.67 18.22 5.85
C LEU A 85 -9.79 17.82 4.90
N TRP A 86 -10.09 16.52 4.83
CA TRP A 86 -11.04 16.00 3.85
C TRP A 86 -12.40 15.65 4.47
N GLY A 87 -12.58 15.88 5.78
CA GLY A 87 -13.84 15.60 6.49
C GLY A 87 -14.25 14.12 6.39
N MET A 88 -13.28 13.21 6.43
CA MET A 88 -13.50 11.77 6.30
C MET A 88 -14.10 11.19 7.58
N LYS A 89 -15.08 10.30 7.45
CA LYS A 89 -15.70 9.58 8.57
C LYS A 89 -14.77 8.51 9.16
N LYS A 90 -14.02 7.83 8.29
CA LYS A 90 -13.11 6.76 8.68
C LYS A 90 -11.85 6.83 7.83
N VAL A 91 -10.69 6.85 8.48
CA VAL A 91 -9.39 6.73 7.81
C VAL A 91 -8.62 5.59 8.46
N GLU A 92 -8.15 4.65 7.66
CA GLU A 92 -7.44 3.45 8.10
C GLU A 92 -6.05 3.41 7.48
N VAL A 93 -5.05 3.02 8.26
CA VAL A 93 -3.72 2.66 7.76
C VAL A 93 -3.70 1.17 7.51
N ILE A 94 -3.26 0.76 6.33
CA ILE A 94 -3.21 -0.63 5.88
C ILE A 94 -1.77 -0.93 5.46
N ALA A 95 -1.09 -1.72 6.28
CA ALA A 95 0.28 -2.14 6.04
C ALA A 95 0.30 -3.54 5.42
N ILE A 96 0.65 -3.64 4.13
CA ILE A 96 0.80 -4.94 3.45
C ILE A 96 2.27 -5.33 3.49
N VAL A 97 2.64 -6.24 4.39
CA VAL A 97 4.03 -6.65 4.59
C VAL A 97 4.19 -8.13 4.30
N VAL A 98 5.12 -8.46 3.39
CA VAL A 98 5.44 -9.83 2.99
C VAL A 98 6.95 -10.01 2.95
N GLY A 99 7.48 -10.95 3.72
CA GLY A 99 8.89 -11.29 3.75
C GLY A 99 9.41 -11.81 2.42
N VAL A 100 10.70 -11.56 2.15
CA VAL A 100 11.42 -11.98 0.93
C VAL A 100 11.26 -13.47 0.62
N LEU A 101 11.18 -14.34 1.64
CA LEU A 101 10.97 -15.78 1.48
C LEU A 101 9.55 -16.17 1.91
N GLU A 102 8.56 -15.43 1.42
CA GLU A 102 7.12 -15.69 1.58
C GLU A 102 6.55 -15.66 3.00
N ALA A 103 7.31 -15.24 4.02
CA ALA A 103 6.73 -15.03 5.34
C ALA A 103 5.66 -13.93 5.26
N VAL A 104 4.49 -14.15 5.84
CA VAL A 104 3.42 -13.14 5.87
C VAL A 104 3.04 -12.86 7.31
N SER A 105 2.63 -11.63 7.59
CA SER A 105 2.08 -11.28 8.89
C SER A 105 0.80 -12.06 9.15
N TYR A 106 0.54 -12.40 10.42
CA TYR A 106 -0.73 -13.00 10.82
C TYR A 106 -1.92 -12.04 10.57
N ARG A 107 -1.68 -10.73 10.45
CA ARG A 107 -2.69 -9.69 10.17
C ARG A 107 -2.99 -9.50 8.69
N ILE A 108 -2.23 -10.12 7.78
CA ILE A 108 -2.38 -9.88 6.33
C ILE A 108 -3.81 -10.10 5.83
N ASN A 109 -4.48 -11.14 6.31
CA ASN A 109 -5.86 -11.43 5.93
C ASN A 109 -6.83 -10.36 6.42
N ASP A 110 -6.58 -9.77 7.59
CA ASP A 110 -7.41 -8.70 8.11
C ASP A 110 -7.20 -7.40 7.34
N TRP A 111 -5.97 -7.13 6.90
CA TRP A 111 -5.67 -6.00 6.00
C TRP A 111 -6.35 -6.14 4.64
N LEU A 112 -6.29 -7.33 4.03
CA LEU A 112 -6.95 -7.60 2.75
C LEU A 112 -8.47 -7.49 2.84
N LYS A 113 -9.06 -7.96 3.95
CA LYS A 113 -10.49 -7.77 4.23
C LYS A 113 -10.86 -6.30 4.35
N ARG A 114 -10.03 -5.47 5.03
CA ARG A 114 -10.29 -4.02 5.18
C ARG A 114 -10.15 -3.25 3.87
N LEU A 115 -9.28 -3.70 2.97
CA LEU A 115 -9.17 -3.18 1.61
C LEU A 115 -10.40 -3.49 0.75
N ASP A 116 -11.19 -4.50 1.14
CA ASP A 116 -12.33 -5.00 0.38
C ASP A 116 -11.92 -5.44 -1.05
N ILE A 117 -10.75 -6.08 -1.16
CA ILE A 117 -10.23 -6.61 -2.42
C ILE A 117 -10.19 -8.13 -2.38
N ASN A 118 -10.63 -8.75 -3.47
CA ASN A 118 -10.55 -10.20 -3.64
C ASN A 118 -9.17 -10.59 -4.21
N ILE A 119 -8.14 -10.55 -3.37
CA ILE A 119 -6.80 -11.05 -3.70
C ILE A 119 -6.40 -12.17 -2.75
N LYS A 120 -5.84 -13.22 -3.33
CA LYS A 120 -5.24 -14.34 -2.62
C LYS A 120 -3.84 -13.96 -2.14
N VAL A 121 -3.50 -14.29 -0.89
CA VAL A 121 -2.18 -14.01 -0.30
C VAL A 121 -1.07 -14.67 -1.14
N GLU A 122 -1.36 -15.83 -1.71
CA GLU A 122 -0.47 -16.60 -2.58
C GLU A 122 -0.08 -15.81 -3.85
N HIS A 123 -0.95 -14.94 -4.36
CA HIS A 123 -0.60 -14.08 -5.50
C HIS A 123 0.40 -12.99 -5.09
N ILE A 124 0.29 -12.48 -3.87
CA ILE A 124 1.21 -11.48 -3.32
C ILE A 124 2.58 -12.14 -3.07
N GLN A 125 2.60 -13.29 -2.39
CA GLN A 125 3.82 -14.07 -2.13
C GLN A 125 4.55 -14.44 -3.43
N LYS A 126 3.82 -14.93 -4.43
CA LYS A 126 4.39 -15.24 -5.75
C LYS A 126 5.03 -14.02 -6.41
N THR A 127 4.39 -12.84 -6.29
CA THR A 127 4.95 -11.59 -6.83
C THR A 127 6.24 -11.22 -6.13
N VAL A 128 6.30 -11.36 -4.81
CA VAL A 128 7.50 -11.13 -4.01
C VAL A 128 8.63 -12.08 -4.43
N LEU A 129 8.37 -13.39 -4.50
CA LEU A 129 9.37 -14.37 -4.92
C LEU A 129 9.93 -14.07 -6.32
N LEU A 130 9.06 -13.75 -7.28
CA LEU A 130 9.50 -13.42 -8.64
C LEU A 130 10.35 -12.16 -8.66
N GLY A 131 9.98 -11.13 -7.89
CA GLY A 131 10.77 -9.91 -7.74
C GLY A 131 12.13 -10.18 -7.10
N SER A 132 12.19 -10.94 -6.02
CA SER A 132 13.43 -11.30 -5.33
C SER A 132 14.35 -12.15 -6.23
N ALA A 133 13.79 -13.14 -6.94
CA ALA A 133 14.53 -13.94 -7.90
C ALA A 133 15.07 -13.09 -9.06
N GLN A 134 14.31 -12.10 -9.54
CA GLN A 134 14.77 -11.19 -10.58
C GLN A 134 15.92 -10.31 -10.10
N ILE A 135 15.88 -9.82 -8.86
CA ILE A 135 16.99 -9.05 -8.26
C ILE A 135 18.24 -9.93 -8.18
N LEU A 136 18.12 -11.16 -7.70
CA LEU A 136 19.24 -12.11 -7.62
C LEU A 136 19.82 -12.42 -8.99
N ARG A 137 19.00 -12.70 -10.00
CA ARG A 137 19.47 -12.94 -11.38
C ARG A 137 20.27 -11.77 -11.93
N ARG A 138 19.74 -10.55 -11.78
CA ARG A 138 20.44 -9.32 -12.21
C ARG A 138 21.77 -9.11 -11.48
N HIS A 139 21.84 -9.44 -10.19
CA HIS A 139 23.04 -9.22 -9.39
C HIS A 139 24.10 -10.31 -9.59
N LEU A 140 23.66 -11.56 -9.75
CA LEU A 140 24.52 -12.74 -9.94
C LEU A 140 24.87 -12.99 -11.41
N ASN A 141 24.37 -12.17 -12.33
CA ASN A 141 24.50 -12.36 -13.79
C ASN A 141 23.97 -13.74 -14.26
N MET A 142 22.83 -14.17 -13.72
CA MET A 142 22.13 -15.42 -14.07
C MET A 142 20.87 -15.18 -14.92
#